data_AF-A0A956JWG1-F1
#
_entry.id   AF-A0A956JWG1-F1
#
_cell.length_a   1.000
_cell.length_b   1.000
_cell.length_c   1.000
_cell.angle_alpha   90.00
_cell.angle_beta   90.00
_cell.angle_gamma   90.00
#
_symmetry.space_group_name_H-M   'P 1'
#
loop_
_entity.id
_entity.type
_entity.pdbx_description
1 polymer ?
#
loop_
_entity_poly.entity_id
_entity_poly.type
_entity_poly.pdbx_seq_one_letter_code
_entity_poly.pdbx_strand_id
1 'polypeptide(L)'
;PVGAQVASRTSSKASVDHARAALRFVVTGGTITADGLEVVTEAGDARTVAWRELASVAARRMPPDPPFARTLLVDLVPTTGSPLRLLASTRLDYRRLPGGAAPSSRENLRRLVTLALAHNGQLEIDAASADFFAGTGEPPTLGSLRLFAEYDARYG
;
A
#
# COMPACT_ATOMS: atom_id res chain seq x y z
N PRO A 1 13.33 16.74 25.27
CA PRO A 1 12.60 16.48 23.99
C PRO A 1 12.54 15.01 23.50
N VAL A 2 13.06 14.03 24.26
CA VAL A 2 13.12 12.61 23.82
C VAL A 2 11.77 11.86 23.96
N GLY A 3 10.87 12.27 24.86
CA GLY A 3 9.63 11.54 25.17
C GLY A 3 8.54 11.55 24.09
N ALA A 4 8.36 12.66 23.37
CA ALA A 4 7.29 12.79 22.37
C ALA A 4 7.52 11.94 21.12
N GLN A 5 8.80 11.79 20.70
CA GLN A 5 9.15 10.99 19.52
C GLN A 5 9.07 9.48 19.75
N VAL A 6 9.15 9.01 21.01
CA VAL A 6 9.01 7.60 21.35
C VAL A 6 7.52 7.23 21.40
N ALA A 7 6.69 8.07 22.04
CA ALA A 7 5.24 7.85 22.09
C ALA A 7 4.59 7.85 20.69
N SER A 8 5.01 8.76 19.80
CA SER A 8 4.52 8.84 18.41
C SER A 8 4.93 7.63 17.55
N ARG A 9 6.07 7.00 17.82
CA ARG A 9 6.52 5.79 17.11
C ARG A 9 5.81 4.52 17.61
N THR A 10 5.49 4.45 18.89
CA THR A 10 4.71 3.33 19.44
C THR A 10 3.26 3.38 18.96
N SER A 11 2.64 4.57 18.89
CA SER A 11 1.27 4.71 18.39
C SER A 11 1.15 4.38 16.89
N SER A 12 2.15 4.75 16.08
CA SER A 12 2.15 4.42 14.65
C SER A 12 2.31 2.93 14.39
N LYS A 13 3.17 2.24 15.15
CA LYS A 13 3.29 0.77 15.09
C LYS A 13 1.97 0.08 15.45
N ALA A 14 1.37 0.44 16.58
CA ALA A 14 0.09 -0.14 17.00
C ALA A 14 -1.00 0.08 15.96
N SER A 15 -1.05 1.27 15.34
CA SER A 15 -2.04 1.58 14.30
C SER A 15 -1.87 0.72 13.05
N VAL A 16 -0.62 0.47 12.65
CA VAL A 16 -0.29 -0.41 11.54
C VAL A 16 -0.61 -1.87 11.86
N ASP A 17 -0.37 -2.32 13.09
CA ASP A 17 -0.74 -3.68 13.51
C ASP A 17 -2.27 -3.88 13.51
N HIS A 18 -3.03 -2.88 13.98
CA HIS A 18 -4.50 -2.91 13.88
C HIS A 18 -4.98 -2.89 12.43
N ALA A 19 -4.37 -2.08 11.58
CA ALA A 19 -4.67 -2.07 10.14
C ALA A 19 -4.45 -3.46 9.51
N ARG A 20 -3.30 -4.08 9.83
CA ARG A 20 -2.93 -5.41 9.36
C ARG A 20 -3.93 -6.47 9.80
N ALA A 21 -4.40 -6.42 11.05
CA ALA A 21 -5.39 -7.34 11.57
C ALA A 21 -6.81 -7.13 10.99
N ALA A 22 -7.14 -5.90 10.58
CA ALA A 22 -8.47 -5.55 10.06
C ALA A 22 -8.62 -5.78 8.54
N LEU A 23 -7.51 -5.93 7.82
CA LEU A 23 -7.49 -5.99 6.36
C LEU A 23 -7.24 -7.41 5.86
N ARG A 24 -7.94 -7.78 4.78
CA ARG A 24 -7.62 -8.99 4.00
C ARG A 24 -6.52 -8.70 2.98
N PHE A 25 -5.78 -9.73 2.61
CA PHE A 25 -4.76 -9.70 1.54
C PHE A 25 -3.59 -8.73 1.78
N VAL A 26 -3.31 -8.42 3.04
CA VAL A 26 -2.16 -7.60 3.41
C VAL A 26 -0.88 -8.31 3.04
N VAL A 27 0.02 -7.61 2.33
CA VAL A 27 1.35 -8.11 2.01
C VAL A 27 2.29 -7.85 3.18
N THR A 28 2.98 -8.89 3.64
CA THR A 28 3.95 -8.82 4.73
C THR A 28 5.34 -8.51 4.23
N GLY A 29 5.70 -9.08 3.07
CA GLY A 29 6.94 -8.79 2.39
C GLY A 29 7.01 -9.41 1.00
N GLY A 30 8.11 -9.15 0.32
CA GLY A 30 8.31 -9.62 -1.05
C GLY A 30 9.50 -8.96 -1.75
N THR A 31 9.66 -9.35 -3.01
CA THR A 31 10.71 -8.87 -3.90
C THR A 31 10.08 -8.21 -5.11
N ILE A 32 10.65 -7.08 -5.50
CA ILE A 32 10.35 -6.41 -6.77
C ILE A 32 11.27 -7.04 -7.82
N THR A 33 10.70 -7.62 -8.86
CA THR A 33 11.43 -8.24 -9.97
C THR A 33 11.29 -7.42 -11.24
N ALA A 34 11.99 -7.81 -12.31
CA ALA A 34 11.85 -7.18 -13.61
C ALA A 34 10.43 -7.37 -14.19
N ASP A 35 9.80 -8.50 -13.89
CA ASP A 35 8.53 -8.91 -14.48
C ASP A 35 7.31 -8.61 -13.60
N GLY A 36 7.51 -8.36 -12.30
CA GLY A 36 6.40 -8.17 -11.37
C GLY A 36 6.78 -8.09 -9.90
N LEU A 37 5.84 -8.53 -9.08
CA LEU A 37 5.97 -8.68 -7.63
C LEU A 37 5.92 -10.15 -7.24
N GLU A 38 6.86 -10.57 -6.41
CA GLU A 38 6.80 -11.83 -5.67
C GLU A 38 6.57 -11.50 -4.21
N VAL A 39 5.41 -11.85 -3.65
CA VAL A 39 4.97 -11.39 -2.33
C VAL A 39 4.46 -12.53 -1.47
N VAL A 40 4.51 -12.32 -0.16
CA VAL A 40 3.89 -13.17 0.85
C VAL A 40 2.81 -12.37 1.56
N THR A 41 1.61 -12.94 1.66
CA THR A 41 0.47 -12.31 2.35
C THR A 41 0.47 -12.63 3.85
N GLU A 42 -0.39 -11.95 4.61
CA GLU A 42 -0.61 -12.23 6.03
C GLU A 42 -1.10 -13.65 6.27
N ALA A 43 -1.88 -14.19 5.33
CA ALA A 43 -2.39 -15.55 5.39
C ALA A 43 -1.29 -16.61 5.15
N GLY A 44 -0.08 -16.19 4.77
CA GLY A 44 1.05 -17.06 4.46
C GLY A 44 1.14 -17.47 2.99
N ASP A 45 0.24 -16.99 2.12
CA ASP A 45 0.26 -17.32 0.70
C ASP A 45 1.39 -16.60 -0.03
N ALA A 46 2.17 -17.35 -0.80
CA ALA A 46 3.10 -16.79 -1.78
C ALA A 46 2.35 -16.50 -3.09
N ARG A 47 2.51 -15.29 -3.62
CA ARG A 47 1.87 -14.85 -4.87
C ARG A 47 2.89 -14.16 -5.76
N THR A 48 2.83 -14.48 -7.05
CA THR A 48 3.52 -13.73 -8.10
C THR A 48 2.49 -13.00 -8.92
N VAL A 49 2.67 -11.69 -9.11
CA VAL A 49 1.78 -10.84 -9.93
C VAL A 49 2.65 -10.10 -10.93
N ALA A 50 2.44 -10.36 -12.22
CA ALA A 50 3.19 -9.66 -13.26
C ALA A 50 2.72 -8.21 -13.39
N TRP A 51 3.59 -7.29 -13.80
CA TRP A 51 3.22 -5.88 -13.98
C TRP A 51 2.04 -5.71 -14.94
N ARG A 52 2.05 -6.47 -16.04
CA ARG A 52 0.98 -6.51 -17.06
C ARG A 52 -0.36 -7.03 -16.54
N GLU A 53 -0.36 -7.70 -15.39
CA GLU A 53 -1.57 -8.24 -14.77
C GLU A 53 -2.19 -7.24 -13.78
N LEU A 54 -1.55 -6.11 -13.51
CA LEU A 54 -2.16 -5.07 -12.66
C LEU A 54 -3.22 -4.30 -13.45
N ALA A 55 -4.47 -4.34 -12.98
CA ALA A 55 -5.58 -3.61 -13.56
C ALA A 55 -5.65 -2.17 -13.03
N SER A 56 -5.55 -2.01 -11.71
CA SER A 56 -5.63 -0.69 -11.09
C SER A 56 -4.79 -0.56 -9.82
N VAL A 57 -4.52 0.69 -9.44
CA VAL A 57 -3.87 1.04 -8.19
C VAL A 57 -4.61 2.18 -7.47
N ALA A 58 -4.75 2.04 -6.15
CA ALA A 58 -5.37 3.05 -5.31
C ALA A 58 -4.57 3.30 -4.03
N ALA A 59 -4.61 4.53 -3.52
CA ALA A 59 -4.06 4.90 -2.23
C ALA A 59 -5.16 5.52 -1.35
N ARG A 60 -5.21 5.13 -0.08
CA ARG A 60 -6.15 5.64 0.91
C ARG A 60 -5.43 5.90 2.24
N ARG A 61 -5.93 6.87 3.00
CA ARG A 61 -5.67 6.93 4.45
C ARG A 61 -6.84 6.27 5.16
N MET A 62 -6.54 5.37 6.09
CA MET A 62 -7.52 4.75 6.97
C MET A 62 -8.19 5.79 7.88
N PRO A 63 -9.26 5.42 8.63
CA PRO A 63 -9.92 6.35 9.52
C PRO A 63 -8.97 7.10 10.46
N PRO A 64 -9.24 8.40 10.73
CA PRO A 64 -8.36 9.23 11.54
C PRO A 64 -8.42 8.85 13.02
N ASP A 65 -9.56 8.33 13.47
CA ASP A 65 -9.75 7.90 14.84
C ASP A 65 -8.96 6.61 15.11
N PRO A 66 -8.54 6.38 16.38
CA PRO A 66 -8.03 5.09 16.79
C PRO A 66 -8.99 3.95 16.37
N PRO A 67 -8.48 2.78 15.96
CA PRO A 67 -7.08 2.38 16.10
C PRO A 67 -6.20 2.73 14.89
N PHE A 68 -6.71 3.33 13.81
CA PHE A 68 -5.98 3.35 12.53
C PHE A 68 -5.14 4.61 12.31
N ALA A 69 -5.46 5.73 12.95
CA ALA A 69 -4.65 6.95 12.96
C ALA A 69 -4.16 7.40 11.57
N ARG A 70 -5.04 7.38 10.55
CA ARG A 70 -4.70 7.75 9.16
C ARG A 70 -3.62 6.90 8.49
N THR A 71 -3.43 5.65 8.93
CA THR A 71 -2.47 4.71 8.31
C THR A 71 -2.66 4.67 6.79
N LEU A 72 -1.55 4.73 6.05
CA LEU A 72 -1.55 4.65 4.59
C LEU A 72 -1.79 3.20 4.16
N LEU A 73 -2.73 3.04 3.24
CA LEU A 73 -3.04 1.81 2.52
C LEU A 73 -2.83 2.06 1.02
N VAL A 74 -2.10 1.17 0.35
CA VAL A 74 -1.98 1.15 -1.11
C VAL A 74 -2.43 -0.22 -1.61
N ASP A 75 -3.42 -0.24 -2.50
CA ASP A 75 -3.92 -1.46 -3.11
C ASP A 75 -3.41 -1.57 -4.55
N LEU A 76 -2.75 -2.67 -4.87
CA LEU A 76 -2.44 -3.08 -6.24
C LEU A 76 -3.43 -4.17 -6.64
N VAL A 77 -4.32 -3.87 -7.58
CA VAL A 77 -5.42 -4.76 -7.97
C VAL A 77 -5.05 -5.48 -9.26
N PRO A 78 -4.83 -6.80 -9.23
CA PRO A 78 -4.63 -7.55 -10.46
C PRO A 78 -5.94 -7.70 -11.26
N THR A 79 -5.83 -7.98 -12.55
CA THR A 79 -6.95 -8.32 -13.44
C THR A 79 -7.67 -9.59 -12.99
N THR A 80 -6.96 -10.51 -12.34
CA THR A 80 -7.52 -11.73 -11.77
C THR A 80 -7.00 -11.95 -10.34
N GLY A 81 -7.89 -12.41 -9.46
CA GLY A 81 -7.59 -12.68 -8.06
C GLY A 81 -7.71 -11.46 -7.14
N SER A 82 -7.29 -11.65 -5.89
CA SER A 82 -7.44 -10.64 -4.83
C SER A 82 -6.38 -9.53 -4.92
N PRO A 83 -6.64 -8.31 -4.41
CA PRO A 83 -5.65 -7.24 -4.40
C PRO A 83 -4.41 -7.61 -3.57
N LEU A 84 -3.30 -6.94 -3.85
CA LEU A 84 -2.13 -6.88 -2.96
C LEU A 84 -2.22 -5.60 -2.14
N ARG A 85 -2.42 -5.71 -0.83
CA ARG A 85 -2.60 -4.55 0.04
C ARG A 85 -1.33 -4.22 0.80
N LEU A 86 -0.72 -3.09 0.47
CA LEU A 86 0.52 -2.62 1.05
C LEU A 86 0.25 -1.63 2.18
N LEU A 87 0.87 -1.87 3.33
CA LEU A 87 0.89 -0.98 4.49
C LEU A 87 2.31 -0.48 4.74
N ALA A 88 2.47 0.46 5.67
CA ALA A 88 3.80 0.89 6.11
C ALA A 88 4.66 -0.23 6.72
N SER A 89 4.05 -1.33 7.16
CA SER A 89 4.74 -2.54 7.65
C SER A 89 5.21 -3.48 6.54
N THR A 90 4.73 -3.31 5.30
CA THR A 90 5.07 -4.19 4.18
C THR A 90 6.55 -4.06 3.83
N ARG A 91 7.27 -5.19 3.83
CA ARG A 91 8.72 -5.24 3.57
C ARG A 91 9.00 -5.67 2.13
N LEU A 92 9.08 -4.71 1.21
CA LEU A 92 9.56 -4.95 -0.14
C LEU A 92 11.04 -4.60 -0.28
N ASP A 93 11.77 -5.33 -1.14
CA ASP A 93 13.15 -4.96 -1.48
C ASP A 93 13.20 -3.77 -2.45
N TYR A 94 13.00 -2.57 -1.91
CA TYR A 94 13.01 -1.32 -2.68
C TYR A 94 14.35 -0.97 -3.32
N ARG A 95 15.45 -1.67 -2.99
CA ARG A 95 16.75 -1.49 -3.68
C ARG A 95 16.69 -1.94 -5.15
N ARG A 96 15.68 -2.73 -5.50
CA ARG A 96 15.40 -3.19 -6.86
C ARG A 96 14.68 -2.16 -7.72
N LEU A 97 14.17 -1.07 -7.14
CA LEU A 97 13.59 0.03 -7.92
C LEU A 97 14.67 0.75 -8.73
N PRO A 98 14.32 1.33 -9.90
CA PRO A 98 15.20 2.25 -10.59
C PRO A 98 15.65 3.40 -9.67
N GLY A 99 16.96 3.62 -9.56
CA GLY A 99 17.54 4.60 -8.63
C GLY A 99 17.59 4.15 -7.17
N GLY A 100 17.26 2.88 -6.88
CA GLY A 100 17.33 2.27 -5.55
C GLY A 100 16.25 2.75 -4.58
N ALA A 101 16.41 2.34 -3.31
CA ALA A 101 15.48 2.68 -2.25
C ALA A 101 15.50 4.20 -1.97
N ALA A 102 14.31 4.79 -1.92
CA ALA A 102 14.13 6.20 -1.62
C ALA A 102 14.21 6.51 -0.11
N PRO A 103 14.40 7.78 0.28
CA PRO A 103 14.48 8.20 1.69
C PRO A 103 13.20 7.97 2.52
N SER A 104 12.05 7.73 1.88
CA SER A 104 10.78 7.50 2.58
C SER A 104 9.98 6.37 1.96
N SER A 105 9.21 5.66 2.79
CA SER A 105 8.30 4.59 2.33
C SER A 105 7.26 5.10 1.33
N ARG A 106 6.79 6.34 1.48
CA ARG A 106 5.83 6.96 0.56
C ARG A 106 6.44 7.13 -0.83
N GLU A 107 7.67 7.62 -0.89
CA GLU A 107 8.39 7.77 -2.16
C GLU A 107 8.69 6.42 -2.80
N ASN A 108 9.02 5.40 -2.00
CA ASN A 108 9.17 4.03 -2.50
C ASN A 108 7.86 3.49 -3.13
N LEU A 109 6.71 3.76 -2.51
CA LEU A 109 5.40 3.36 -3.06
C LEU A 109 5.07 4.10 -4.36
N ARG A 110 5.38 5.40 -4.45
CA ARG A 110 5.22 6.18 -5.69
C ARG A 110 6.06 5.62 -6.82
N ARG A 111 7.36 5.38 -6.56
CA ARG A 111 8.29 4.80 -7.53
C ARG A 111 7.92 3.37 -7.95
N LEU A 112 7.37 2.58 -7.03
CA LEU A 112 6.81 1.26 -7.36
C LEU A 112 5.67 1.38 -8.37
N VAL A 113 4.76 2.34 -8.20
CA VAL A 113 3.68 2.59 -9.15
C VAL A 113 4.19 3.15 -10.47
N THR A 114 5.18 4.04 -10.45
CA THR A 114 5.86 4.50 -11.68
C THR A 114 6.48 3.35 -12.45
N LEU A 115 7.13 2.40 -11.76
CA LEU A 115 7.68 1.19 -12.39
C LEU A 115 6.55 0.34 -12.99
N ALA A 116 5.48 0.08 -12.25
CA ALA A 116 4.33 -0.69 -12.74
C ALA A 116 3.71 -0.06 -14.00
N LEU A 117 3.53 1.26 -14.03
CA LEU A 117 3.04 2.01 -15.20
C LEU A 117 3.97 1.89 -16.41
N ALA A 118 5.28 1.94 -16.19
CA ALA A 118 6.27 1.80 -17.27
C ALA A 118 6.21 0.42 -17.94
N HIS A 119 5.85 -0.63 -17.19
CA HIS A 119 5.67 -1.99 -17.70
C HIS A 119 4.24 -2.31 -18.13
N ASN A 120 3.27 -1.47 -17.77
CA ASN A 120 1.85 -1.66 -18.06
C ASN A 120 1.17 -0.31 -18.31
N GLY A 121 1.13 0.10 -19.58
CA GLY A 121 0.45 1.33 -20.00
C GLY A 121 -1.08 1.31 -19.86
N GLN A 122 -1.66 0.17 -19.48
CA GLN A 122 -3.10 0.02 -19.21
C GLN A 122 -3.42 0.07 -17.71
N LEU A 123 -2.42 0.16 -16.83
CA LEU A 123 -2.64 0.26 -15.39
C LEU A 123 -3.40 1.55 -15.05
N GLU A 124 -4.60 1.40 -14.51
CA GLU A 124 -5.43 2.53 -14.11
C GLU A 124 -5.03 3.05 -12.73
N ILE A 125 -4.77 4.34 -12.62
CA ILE A 125 -4.65 5.01 -11.33
C ILE A 125 -6.05 5.47 -10.91
N ASP A 126 -6.51 5.03 -9.74
CA ASP A 126 -7.73 5.56 -9.13
C ASP A 126 -7.65 7.10 -9.07
N ALA A 127 -8.64 7.77 -9.66
CA ALA A 127 -8.61 9.21 -9.87
C ALA A 127 -8.39 10.01 -8.57
N ALA A 128 -8.98 9.53 -7.46
CA ALA A 128 -8.83 10.18 -6.16
C ALA A 128 -7.40 10.01 -5.57
N SER A 129 -6.61 9.08 -6.08
CA SER A 129 -5.23 8.81 -5.67
C SER A 129 -4.17 9.48 -6.57
N ALA A 130 -4.59 10.09 -7.68
CA ALA A 130 -3.69 10.60 -8.71
C ALA A 130 -2.64 11.57 -8.15
N ASP A 131 -3.06 12.55 -7.36
CA ASP A 131 -2.14 13.54 -6.76
C ASP A 131 -1.14 12.89 -5.79
N PHE A 132 -1.55 11.84 -5.07
CA PHE A 132 -0.62 11.13 -4.20
C PHE A 132 0.50 10.45 -5.00
N PHE A 133 0.17 9.80 -6.11
CA PHE A 133 1.15 9.13 -6.97
C PHE A 133 1.98 10.10 -7.80
N ALA A 134 1.42 11.24 -8.19
CA ALA A 134 2.13 12.34 -8.83
C ALA A 134 3.07 13.10 -7.85
N GLY A 135 2.95 12.84 -6.55
CA GLY A 135 3.76 13.49 -5.52
C GLY A 135 3.28 14.88 -5.11
N THR A 136 2.13 15.32 -5.62
CA THR A 136 1.56 16.66 -5.42
C THR A 136 0.57 16.73 -4.26
N GLY A 137 0.10 15.59 -3.72
CA GLY A 137 -0.92 15.56 -2.68
C GLY A 137 -0.86 14.37 -1.71
N GLU A 138 -1.84 14.37 -0.81
CA GLU A 138 -2.12 13.28 0.13
C GLU A 138 -3.24 12.39 -0.39
N PRO A 139 -3.23 11.08 -0.10
CA PRO A 139 -4.34 10.23 -0.49
C PRO A 139 -5.62 10.59 0.28
N PRO A 140 -6.80 10.32 -0.31
CA PRO A 140 -8.08 10.59 0.32
C PRO A 140 -8.24 9.75 1.59
N THR A 141 -8.92 10.32 2.58
CA THR A 141 -9.14 9.66 3.87
C THR A 141 -10.48 8.95 3.87
N LEU A 142 -10.51 7.68 4.29
CA LEU A 142 -11.73 6.95 4.62
C LEU A 142 -12.24 7.49 5.95
N GLY A 143 -13.16 8.46 5.90
CA GLY A 143 -13.51 9.30 7.05
C GLY A 143 -14.18 8.58 8.24
N SER A 144 -14.57 7.32 8.09
CA SER A 144 -15.22 6.54 9.15
C SER A 144 -14.93 5.05 9.02
N LEU A 145 -15.15 4.30 10.12
CA LEU A 145 -15.09 2.84 10.11
C LEU A 145 -16.06 2.22 9.11
N ARG A 146 -17.24 2.83 8.91
CA ARG A 146 -18.21 2.41 7.90
C ARG A 146 -17.65 2.53 6.49
N LEU A 147 -17.10 3.68 6.12
CA LEU A 147 -16.48 3.89 4.80
C LEU A 147 -15.27 2.98 4.60
N PHE A 148 -14.54 2.68 5.67
CA PHE A 148 -13.46 1.70 5.64
C PHE A 148 -13.97 0.28 5.38
N ALA A 149 -15.03 -0.16 6.06
CA ALA A 149 -15.63 -1.48 5.82
C ALA A 149 -16.22 -1.59 4.40
N GLU A 150 -16.93 -0.57 3.92
CA GLU A 150 -17.42 -0.49 2.54
C GLU A 150 -16.28 -0.50 1.52
N TYR A 151 -15.14 0.10 1.86
CA TYR A 151 -13.93 0.04 1.04
C TYR A 151 -13.37 -1.39 0.98
N ASP A 152 -13.20 -2.05 2.13
CA ASP A 152 -12.67 -3.41 2.20
C ASP A 152 -13.55 -4.46 1.51
N ALA A 153 -14.88 -4.32 1.64
CA ALA A 153 -15.87 -5.26 1.11
C ALA A 153 -15.87 -5.36 -0.42
N ARG A 154 -15.31 -4.38 -1.14
CA ARG A 154 -15.18 -4.42 -2.61
C ARG A 154 -14.34 -5.58 -3.12
N TYR A 155 -13.51 -6.17 -2.27
CA TYR A 155 -12.57 -7.22 -2.64
C TYR A 155 -12.97 -8.61 -2.13
N GLY A 156 -14.20 -8.76 -1.63
CA GLY A 156 -14.80 -10.05 -1.27
C GLY A 156 -16.02 -9.90 -0.37
#